data_AF-A0A834PB01-F1
#
_entry.id   AF-A0A834PB01-F1
#
_cell.length_a   1.000
_cell.length_b   1.000
_cell.length_c   1.000
_cell.angle_alpha   90.00
_cell.angle_beta   90.00
_cell.angle_gamma   90.00
#
_symmetry.space_group_name_H-M   'P 1'
#
loop_
_entity.id
_entity.type
_entity.pdbx_description
1 polymer ?
#
loop_
_entity_poly.entity_id
_entity_poly.type
_entity_poly.pdbx_seq_one_letter_code
_entity_poly.pdbx_strand_id
1 'polypeptide(L)'
;MLHVQDGWVEEKEEVEEKEEEKEEVEEVEEKEEKASYTRRRCKEKLNTLAISVMNQWPGVKLRVTEGWDEEGKHATDSLHYEGRAVDVTTSDRDRSKYGMLARLAVEAGFDWVYYESRSHIHCSVKSESSSAGKSGGCFPGKSYVRTEDGRRKRVDEVQLGERVAAMNSQGELIYSEVIAFLDRAPTERRQFVKLVTESGRVLTLTPAHLVPIKDKSTIFAARVGIGDKILVAEKKEDSSFSIMENTLNNEVYNARSQRLRWDRVIETRLILEKGVFAPLTTEGTLLVDDVIASCYAVIDSQTLAHYSFLPLRIWNSLESFFVRRPSSARRTIDVDRPDIRQQRTNNETTNIDHKVNEKYTGVHWYASFLYNFASSVLPRNMLYN
;
A
#
# COMPACT_ATOMS: atom_id res chain seq x y z
N MET A 1 -25.53 76.90 -12.48
CA MET A 1 -24.57 75.91 -13.01
C MET A 1 -23.99 75.19 -11.82
N LEU A 2 -23.92 73.86 -11.88
CA LEU A 2 -23.27 72.92 -10.94
C LEU A 2 -23.98 72.62 -9.63
N HIS A 3 -24.44 71.37 -9.49
CA HIS A 3 -23.81 70.33 -8.65
C HIS A 3 -24.85 69.27 -8.26
N VAL A 4 -25.00 68.20 -9.06
CA VAL A 4 -25.36 66.85 -8.58
C VAL A 4 -24.94 65.85 -9.67
N GLN A 5 -23.70 65.37 -9.68
CA GLN A 5 -23.35 64.22 -10.54
C GLN A 5 -22.12 63.40 -10.13
N ASP A 6 -21.53 63.63 -8.95
CA ASP A 6 -20.28 62.95 -8.57
C ASP A 6 -20.50 61.75 -7.61
N GLY A 7 -21.63 61.67 -6.89
CA GLY A 7 -21.85 60.63 -5.86
C GLY A 7 -22.38 59.28 -6.35
N TRP A 8 -22.85 59.17 -7.60
CA TRP A 8 -23.43 57.92 -8.14
C TRP A 8 -22.44 57.06 -8.92
N VAL A 9 -21.26 57.61 -9.23
CA VAL A 9 -20.19 56.89 -9.96
C VAL A 9 -19.25 56.22 -8.97
N GLU A 10 -18.86 56.92 -7.88
CA GLU A 10 -18.05 56.35 -6.80
C GLU A 10 -18.74 55.15 -6.13
N GLU A 11 -20.05 55.22 -5.87
CA GLU A 11 -20.78 54.13 -5.22
C GLU A 11 -20.97 52.91 -6.15
N LYS A 12 -20.84 53.07 -7.47
CA LYS A 12 -20.83 51.95 -8.43
C LYS A 12 -19.46 51.31 -8.55
N GLU A 13 -18.40 52.12 -8.63
CA GLU A 13 -17.01 51.62 -8.65
C GLU A 13 -16.69 50.88 -7.34
N GLU A 14 -17.12 51.39 -6.18
CA GLU A 14 -16.87 50.74 -4.88
C GLU A 14 -17.68 49.44 -4.69
N VAL A 15 -18.80 49.27 -5.40
CA VAL A 15 -19.59 48.02 -5.38
C VAL A 15 -19.01 47.00 -6.36
N GLU A 16 -18.56 47.44 -7.54
CA GLU A 16 -17.92 46.61 -8.56
C GLU A 16 -16.55 46.10 -8.06
N GLU A 17 -15.77 46.95 -7.38
CA GLU A 17 -14.49 46.59 -6.76
C GLU A 17 -14.69 45.59 -5.59
N LYS A 18 -15.78 45.72 -4.81
CA LYS A 18 -16.14 44.77 -3.74
C LYS A 18 -16.73 43.45 -4.24
N GLU A 19 -17.35 43.45 -5.42
CA GLU A 19 -17.81 42.22 -6.09
C GLU A 19 -16.63 41.48 -6.74
N GLU A 20 -15.68 42.19 -7.37
CA GLU A 20 -14.42 41.60 -7.86
C GLU A 20 -13.55 41.07 -6.71
N GLU A 21 -13.43 41.79 -5.59
CA GLU A 21 -12.68 41.30 -4.41
C GLU A 21 -13.35 40.06 -3.79
N LYS A 22 -14.70 39.98 -3.82
CA LYS A 22 -15.43 38.79 -3.37
C LYS A 22 -15.28 37.61 -4.31
N GLU A 23 -15.40 37.80 -5.62
CA GLU A 23 -15.14 36.74 -6.60
C GLU A 23 -13.69 36.27 -6.53
N GLU A 24 -12.71 37.18 -6.35
CA GLU A 24 -11.30 36.81 -6.21
C GLU A 24 -11.04 36.05 -4.90
N VAL A 25 -11.66 36.44 -3.79
CA VAL A 25 -11.55 35.72 -2.50
C VAL A 25 -12.23 34.34 -2.58
N GLU A 26 -13.41 34.23 -3.19
CA GLU A 26 -14.13 32.96 -3.36
C GLU A 26 -13.39 32.03 -4.35
N GLU A 27 -12.82 32.57 -5.44
CA GLU A 27 -11.97 31.82 -6.39
C GLU A 27 -10.61 31.44 -5.77
N VAL A 28 -10.09 32.19 -4.78
CA VAL A 28 -8.88 31.83 -4.02
C VAL A 28 -9.18 30.77 -2.96
N GLU A 29 -10.30 30.85 -2.25
CA GLU A 29 -10.74 29.81 -1.29
C GLU A 29 -11.05 28.49 -2.00
N GLU A 30 -11.72 28.50 -3.16
CA GLU A 30 -12.00 27.30 -3.96
C GLU A 30 -10.70 26.68 -4.53
N LYS A 31 -9.68 27.49 -4.82
CA LYS A 31 -8.35 27.03 -5.26
C LYS A 31 -7.50 26.47 -4.12
N GLU A 32 -7.60 27.02 -2.91
CA GLU A 32 -6.99 26.44 -1.71
C GLU A 32 -7.64 25.10 -1.34
N GLU A 33 -8.95 24.95 -1.56
CA GLU A 33 -9.67 23.70 -1.36
C GLU A 33 -9.26 22.61 -2.37
N LYS A 34 -9.11 22.96 -3.65
CA LYS A 34 -8.59 22.03 -4.69
C LYS A 34 -7.13 21.62 -4.45
N ALA A 35 -6.30 22.52 -3.91
CA ALA A 35 -4.95 22.19 -3.45
C ALA A 35 -4.95 21.35 -2.16
N SER A 36 -5.99 21.42 -1.33
CA SER A 36 -6.14 20.66 -0.08
C SER A 36 -6.19 19.15 -0.30
N TYR A 37 -6.75 18.69 -1.43
CA TYR A 37 -6.82 17.27 -1.79
C TYR A 37 -5.53 16.70 -2.40
N THR A 38 -4.52 17.55 -2.61
CA THR A 38 -3.24 17.16 -3.18
C THR A 38 -2.45 16.29 -2.18
N ARG A 39 -1.92 15.15 -2.65
CA ARG A 39 -1.22 14.16 -1.81
C ARG A 39 -0.04 14.82 -1.04
N ARG A 40 0.23 14.36 0.19
CA ARG A 40 1.27 14.90 1.11
C ARG A 40 2.58 15.29 0.41
N ARG A 41 3.14 14.40 -0.43
CA ARG A 41 4.36 14.65 -1.21
C ARG A 41 4.20 15.81 -2.20
N CYS A 42 3.12 15.84 -2.96
CA CYS A 42 2.88 16.90 -3.93
C CYS A 42 2.67 18.25 -3.22
N LYS A 43 1.96 18.27 -2.09
CA LYS A 43 1.81 19.46 -1.23
C LYS A 43 3.15 20.00 -0.71
N GLU A 44 4.05 19.13 -0.25
CA GLU A 44 5.40 19.53 0.18
C GLU A 44 6.19 20.19 -0.98
N LYS A 45 6.10 19.64 -2.19
CA LYS A 45 6.78 20.16 -3.37
C LYS A 45 6.19 21.49 -3.85
N LEU A 46 4.87 21.59 -3.80
CA LEU A 46 4.15 22.82 -4.14
C LEU A 46 4.49 23.96 -3.17
N ASN A 47 4.59 23.69 -1.87
CA ASN A 47 5.00 24.68 -0.88
C ASN A 47 6.43 25.19 -1.12
N THR A 48 7.37 24.27 -1.41
CA THR A 48 8.74 24.66 -1.78
C THR A 48 8.77 25.51 -3.04
N LEU A 49 7.98 25.14 -4.06
CA LEU A 49 7.87 25.91 -5.30
C LEU A 49 7.29 27.31 -5.04
N ALA A 50 6.27 27.44 -4.19
CA ALA A 50 5.67 28.73 -3.86
C ALA A 50 6.70 29.69 -3.25
N ILE A 51 7.57 29.20 -2.35
CA ILE A 51 8.66 29.98 -1.78
C ILE A 51 9.66 30.40 -2.87
N SER A 52 10.06 29.48 -3.75
CA SER A 52 10.97 29.78 -4.85
C SER A 52 10.42 30.82 -5.82
N VAL A 53 9.13 30.78 -6.13
CA VAL A 53 8.45 31.75 -7.01
C VAL A 53 8.46 33.15 -6.39
N MET A 54 8.12 33.27 -5.10
CA MET A 54 8.12 34.56 -4.40
C MET A 54 9.53 35.17 -4.30
N ASN A 55 10.56 34.33 -4.18
CA ASN A 55 11.95 34.78 -4.18
C ASN A 55 12.45 35.18 -5.57
N GLN A 56 12.02 34.45 -6.61
CA GLN A 56 12.43 34.73 -7.99
C GLN A 56 11.78 36.01 -8.54
N TRP A 57 10.53 36.28 -8.15
CA TRP A 57 9.76 37.43 -8.59
C TRP A 57 9.04 38.08 -7.39
N PRO A 58 9.63 39.14 -6.79
CA PRO A 58 9.00 39.87 -5.69
C PRO A 58 7.60 40.37 -6.09
N GLY A 59 6.60 40.08 -5.26
CA GLY A 59 5.19 40.45 -5.52
C GLY A 59 4.40 39.45 -6.36
N VAL A 60 5.04 38.41 -6.93
CA VAL A 60 4.36 37.36 -7.70
C VAL A 60 4.25 36.08 -6.86
N LYS A 61 3.02 35.57 -6.72
CA LYS A 61 2.71 34.29 -6.07
C LYS A 61 2.57 33.15 -7.10
N LEU A 62 2.76 31.92 -6.63
CA LEU A 62 2.40 30.70 -7.36
C LEU A 62 0.87 30.56 -7.40
N ARG A 63 0.32 30.18 -8.56
CA ARG A 63 -1.12 29.97 -8.77
C ARG A 63 -1.37 28.57 -9.33
N VAL A 64 -2.15 27.76 -8.63
CA VAL A 64 -2.60 26.45 -9.11
C VAL A 64 -3.89 26.65 -9.92
N THR A 65 -3.91 26.17 -11.16
CA THR A 65 -5.13 26.16 -12.00
C THR A 65 -5.94 24.91 -11.80
N GLU A 66 -5.26 23.76 -11.74
CA GLU A 66 -5.89 22.43 -11.65
C GLU A 66 -5.07 21.56 -10.70
N GLY A 67 -5.76 20.74 -9.91
CA GLY A 67 -5.18 19.87 -8.89
C GLY A 67 -5.78 18.47 -8.99
N TRP A 68 -6.44 18.01 -7.93
CA TRP A 68 -7.24 16.80 -8.02
C TRP A 68 -8.54 17.07 -8.80
N ASP A 69 -8.84 16.21 -9.78
CA ASP A 69 -10.03 16.30 -10.64
C ASP A 69 -10.89 15.04 -10.49
N GLU A 70 -12.21 15.19 -10.43
CA GLU A 70 -13.19 14.08 -10.47
C GLU A 70 -14.02 14.10 -11.78
N GLU A 71 -13.92 15.16 -12.59
CA GLU A 71 -14.84 15.45 -13.69
C GLU A 71 -14.40 14.91 -15.06
N GLY A 72 -13.26 14.19 -15.11
CA GLY A 72 -12.85 13.47 -16.31
C GLY A 72 -12.28 14.35 -17.42
N LYS A 73 -11.72 15.52 -17.09
CA LYS A 73 -11.23 16.51 -18.07
C LYS A 73 -9.86 16.17 -18.67
N HIS A 74 -9.17 15.18 -18.10
CA HIS A 74 -7.85 14.73 -18.53
C HIS A 74 -7.87 13.35 -19.23
N ALA A 75 -6.76 12.98 -19.86
CA ALA A 75 -6.55 11.63 -20.40
C ALA A 75 -6.82 10.54 -19.33
N THR A 76 -7.29 9.37 -19.74
CA THR A 76 -7.79 8.29 -18.85
C THR A 76 -6.80 7.80 -17.78
N ASP A 77 -5.50 8.04 -17.97
CA ASP A 77 -4.39 7.67 -17.09
C ASP A 77 -3.73 8.87 -16.40
N SER A 78 -4.42 10.02 -16.35
CA SER A 78 -3.90 11.25 -15.76
C SER A 78 -3.67 11.13 -14.25
N LEU A 79 -2.53 11.64 -13.80
CA LEU A 79 -2.15 11.72 -12.38
C LEU A 79 -2.97 12.75 -11.59
N HIS A 80 -3.75 13.60 -12.27
CA HIS A 80 -4.71 14.51 -11.64
C HIS A 80 -5.80 13.73 -10.90
N TYR A 81 -6.28 12.60 -11.45
CA TYR A 81 -7.28 11.73 -10.79
C TYR A 81 -6.76 11.09 -9.51
N GLU A 82 -5.44 10.98 -9.35
CA GLU A 82 -4.79 10.45 -8.16
C GLU A 82 -4.37 11.54 -7.14
N GLY A 83 -4.60 12.82 -7.45
CA GLY A 83 -4.16 13.95 -6.64
C GLY A 83 -2.63 14.04 -6.57
N ARG A 84 -1.94 13.55 -7.61
CA ARG A 84 -0.46 13.52 -7.73
C ARG A 84 0.08 14.50 -8.76
N ALA A 85 -0.78 15.20 -9.48
CA ALA A 85 -0.41 16.24 -10.42
C ALA A 85 -1.12 17.56 -10.10
N VAL A 86 -0.49 18.64 -10.55
CA VAL A 86 -0.99 20.01 -10.44
C VAL A 86 -0.55 20.78 -11.69
N ASP A 87 -1.45 21.60 -12.20
CA ASP A 87 -1.14 22.57 -13.23
C ASP A 87 -0.95 23.94 -12.58
N VAL A 88 0.18 24.57 -12.88
CA VAL A 88 0.60 25.79 -12.20
C VAL A 88 0.94 26.92 -13.17
N THR A 89 0.70 28.13 -12.69
CA THR A 89 0.94 29.41 -13.35
C THR A 89 1.51 30.41 -12.34
N THR A 90 1.98 31.56 -12.81
CA THR A 90 2.21 32.71 -11.94
C THR A 90 0.89 33.47 -11.73
N SER A 91 0.73 34.09 -10.57
CA SER A 91 -0.46 34.90 -10.22
C SER A 91 -0.73 36.03 -11.21
N ASP A 92 0.33 36.67 -11.74
CA ASP A 92 0.25 37.70 -12.79
C ASP A 92 -0.03 37.14 -14.20
N ARG A 93 -0.11 35.81 -14.35
CA ARG A 93 -0.39 35.08 -15.60
C ARG A 93 0.55 35.45 -16.75
N ASP A 94 1.75 35.93 -16.44
CA ASP A 94 2.77 36.27 -17.43
C ASP A 94 3.43 35.01 -17.99
N ARG A 95 3.03 34.66 -19.21
CA ARG A 95 3.49 33.47 -19.93
C ARG A 95 4.99 33.48 -20.21
N SER A 96 5.64 34.65 -20.25
CA SER A 96 7.08 34.73 -20.42
C SER A 96 7.85 34.13 -19.24
N LYS A 97 7.23 34.10 -18.05
CA LYS A 97 7.81 33.53 -16.82
C LYS A 97 7.71 32.01 -16.76
N TYR A 98 6.85 31.38 -17.56
CA TYR A 98 6.50 29.96 -17.42
C TYR A 98 7.68 29.01 -17.68
N GLY A 99 8.60 29.38 -18.57
CA GLY A 99 9.82 28.60 -18.79
C GLY A 99 10.70 28.55 -17.53
N MET A 100 10.83 29.68 -16.84
CA MET A 100 11.55 29.73 -15.57
C MET A 100 10.74 29.08 -14.43
N LEU A 101 9.41 29.23 -14.43
CA LEU A 101 8.54 28.55 -13.46
C LEU A 101 8.71 27.02 -13.53
N ALA A 102 8.77 26.46 -14.74
CA ALA A 102 9.05 25.03 -14.93
C ALA A 102 10.42 24.63 -14.38
N ARG A 103 11.44 25.48 -14.57
CA ARG A 103 12.77 25.25 -13.98
C ARG A 103 12.73 25.24 -12.45
N LEU A 104 12.03 26.20 -11.84
CA LEU A 104 11.86 26.25 -10.38
C LEU A 104 11.09 25.03 -9.86
N ALA A 105 10.13 24.50 -10.61
CA ALA A 105 9.41 23.27 -10.24
C ALA A 105 10.33 22.05 -10.23
N VAL A 106 11.25 21.94 -11.20
CA VAL A 106 12.29 20.90 -11.18
C VAL A 106 13.17 21.04 -9.93
N GLU A 107 13.58 22.26 -9.59
CA GLU A 107 14.43 22.52 -8.41
C GLU A 107 13.70 22.33 -7.08
N ALA A 108 12.39 22.59 -7.03
CA ALA A 108 11.54 22.24 -5.89
C ALA A 108 11.45 20.71 -5.70
N GLY A 109 11.79 19.94 -6.74
CA GLY A 109 11.91 18.48 -6.71
C GLY A 109 10.61 17.77 -7.04
N PHE A 110 9.80 18.34 -7.94
CA PHE A 110 8.77 17.58 -8.63
C PHE A 110 9.42 16.43 -9.42
N ASP A 111 8.78 15.26 -9.45
CA ASP A 111 9.37 14.07 -10.06
C ASP A 111 9.26 14.11 -11.59
N TRP A 112 8.26 14.82 -12.12
CA TRP A 112 8.11 15.13 -13.53
C TRP A 112 7.54 16.54 -13.72
N VAL A 113 8.11 17.29 -14.66
CA VAL A 113 7.67 18.65 -14.99
C VAL A 113 7.58 18.74 -16.50
N TYR A 114 6.44 19.20 -16.98
CA TYR A 114 6.15 19.29 -18.40
C TYR A 114 5.52 20.63 -18.75
N TYR A 115 6.12 21.31 -19.71
CA TYR A 115 5.52 22.48 -20.32
C TYR A 115 4.47 21.99 -21.33
N GLU A 116 3.32 21.56 -20.80
CA GLU A 116 2.25 20.91 -21.55
C GLU A 116 1.57 21.84 -22.55
N SER A 117 1.27 23.05 -22.11
CA SER A 117 0.52 24.04 -22.89
C SER A 117 1.09 25.43 -22.69
N ARG A 118 0.77 26.37 -23.58
CA ARG A 118 1.13 27.79 -23.38
C ARG A 118 0.41 28.46 -22.20
N SER A 119 -0.52 27.76 -21.56
CA SER A 119 -1.37 28.29 -20.49
C SER A 119 -0.96 27.88 -19.08
N HIS A 120 -0.21 26.79 -18.90
CA HIS A 120 0.22 26.30 -17.60
C HIS A 120 1.46 25.40 -17.72
N ILE A 121 2.09 25.13 -16.58
CA ILE A 121 3.11 24.08 -16.43
C ILE A 121 2.49 22.92 -15.64
N HIS A 122 2.56 21.73 -16.21
CA HIS A 122 2.14 20.51 -15.53
C HIS A 122 3.27 19.97 -14.66
N CYS A 123 2.96 19.68 -13.40
CA CYS A 123 3.90 19.18 -12.42
C CYS A 123 3.32 17.96 -11.72
N SER A 124 4.06 16.86 -11.63
CA SER A 124 3.60 15.65 -10.96
C SER A 124 4.65 14.98 -10.09
N VAL A 125 4.17 14.17 -9.15
CA VAL A 125 5.00 13.42 -8.22
C VAL A 125 4.74 11.91 -8.29
N LYS A 126 5.78 11.17 -7.94
CA LYS A 126 5.73 9.75 -7.66
C LYS A 126 4.76 9.44 -6.52
N SER A 127 4.07 8.31 -6.60
CA SER A 127 3.23 7.82 -5.51
C SER A 127 4.08 7.54 -4.26
N GLU A 128 3.52 7.70 -3.05
CA GLU A 128 4.24 7.38 -1.80
C GLU A 128 4.72 5.91 -1.77
N SER A 129 4.00 5.02 -2.46
CA SER A 129 4.33 3.60 -2.68
C SER A 129 5.46 3.33 -3.68
N SER A 130 5.86 4.31 -4.49
CA SER A 130 6.90 4.15 -5.53
C SER A 130 8.29 4.61 -5.10
N SER A 131 8.47 5.04 -3.85
CA SER A 131 9.82 5.19 -3.29
C SER A 131 10.48 3.81 -3.22
N ALA A 132 11.71 3.67 -3.74
CA ALA A 132 12.36 2.37 -4.01
C ALA A 132 12.51 1.43 -2.78
N GLY A 133 12.30 1.95 -1.56
CA GLY A 133 12.22 1.17 -0.33
C GLY A 133 10.81 0.83 0.16
N LYS A 134 9.74 1.47 -0.35
CA LYS A 134 8.34 1.31 0.08
C LYS A 134 7.42 0.65 -0.97
N SER A 135 8.01 0.12 -2.05
CA SER A 135 7.33 -0.61 -3.13
C SER A 135 6.92 -2.04 -2.74
N GLY A 136 7.11 -2.43 -1.48
CA GLY A 136 6.66 -3.71 -0.94
C GLY A 136 5.13 -3.84 -0.88
N GLY A 137 4.66 -5.07 -1.06
CA GLY A 137 3.25 -5.43 -1.03
C GLY A 137 2.83 -5.52 0.41
N CYS A 138 1.91 -4.67 0.82
CA CYS A 138 1.50 -4.61 2.21
C CYS A 138 -0.02 -4.75 2.33
N PHE A 139 -0.44 -5.21 3.50
CA PHE A 139 -1.81 -5.24 3.97
C PHE A 139 -1.97 -4.26 5.15
N PRO A 140 -3.17 -3.71 5.37
CA PRO A 140 -3.43 -2.90 6.56
C PRO A 140 -3.46 -3.80 7.80
N GLY A 141 -3.08 -3.26 8.95
CA GLY A 141 -3.03 -4.06 10.20
C GLY A 141 -4.37 -4.66 10.61
N LYS A 142 -5.48 -4.02 10.21
CA LYS A 142 -6.85 -4.46 10.52
C LYS A 142 -7.36 -5.64 9.66
N SER A 143 -6.65 -6.01 8.59
CA SER A 143 -7.02 -7.17 7.77
C SER A 143 -6.84 -8.46 8.57
N TYR A 144 -7.54 -9.52 8.17
CA TYR A 144 -7.53 -10.79 8.89
C TYR A 144 -6.87 -11.91 8.09
N VAL A 145 -6.06 -12.70 8.79
CA VAL A 145 -5.59 -14.00 8.33
C VAL A 145 -6.30 -15.12 9.10
N ARG A 146 -6.23 -16.34 8.59
CA ARG A 146 -6.66 -17.55 9.29
C ARG A 146 -5.45 -18.32 9.79
N THR A 147 -5.43 -18.64 11.07
CA THR A 147 -4.39 -19.46 11.70
C THR A 147 -4.76 -20.95 11.64
N GLU A 148 -3.75 -21.82 11.75
CA GLU A 148 -3.95 -23.29 11.68
C GLU A 148 -4.93 -23.84 12.72
N ASP A 149 -5.02 -23.19 13.88
CA ASP A 149 -6.00 -23.52 14.94
C ASP A 149 -7.44 -23.08 14.60
N GLY A 150 -7.68 -22.55 13.40
CA GLY A 150 -8.98 -22.14 12.89
C GLY A 150 -9.44 -20.75 13.35
N ARG A 151 -8.63 -20.01 14.12
CA ARG A 151 -8.95 -18.63 14.51
C ARG A 151 -8.73 -17.66 13.36
N ARG A 152 -9.45 -16.53 13.40
CA ARG A 152 -9.14 -15.34 12.61
C ARG A 152 -8.28 -14.42 13.47
N LYS A 153 -7.15 -13.99 12.93
CA LYS A 153 -6.19 -13.12 13.61
C LYS A 153 -5.91 -11.90 12.76
N ARG A 154 -5.74 -10.72 13.38
CA ARG A 154 -5.39 -9.53 12.61
C ARG A 154 -3.96 -9.62 12.11
N VAL A 155 -3.68 -9.05 10.95
CA VAL A 155 -2.34 -9.06 10.35
C VAL A 155 -1.31 -8.40 11.28
N ASP A 156 -1.68 -7.38 12.04
CA ASP A 156 -0.76 -6.71 12.98
C ASP A 156 -0.44 -7.52 14.25
N GLU A 157 -1.24 -8.54 14.55
CA GLU A 157 -1.06 -9.47 15.66
C GLU A 157 -0.29 -10.73 15.25
N VAL A 158 -0.11 -10.99 13.95
CA VAL A 158 0.62 -12.16 13.44
C VAL A 158 2.06 -12.15 13.93
N GLN A 159 2.56 -13.30 14.35
CA GLN A 159 3.93 -13.48 14.82
C GLN A 159 4.71 -14.41 13.89
N LEU A 160 6.05 -14.28 13.92
CA LEU A 160 6.94 -15.21 13.22
C LEU A 160 6.77 -16.64 13.75
N GLY A 161 6.85 -17.62 12.87
CA GLY A 161 6.64 -19.04 13.19
C GLY A 161 5.17 -19.46 13.24
N GLU A 162 4.21 -18.52 13.26
CA GLU A 162 2.79 -18.88 13.17
C GLU A 162 2.46 -19.43 11.78
N ARG A 163 1.59 -20.44 11.74
CA ARG A 163 1.12 -21.04 10.50
C ARG A 163 -0.23 -20.44 10.11
N VAL A 164 -0.26 -19.78 8.97
CA VAL A 164 -1.40 -19.04 8.44
C VAL A 164 -1.83 -19.60 7.09
N ALA A 165 -3.11 -19.45 6.76
CA ALA A 165 -3.67 -19.97 5.53
C ALA A 165 -3.02 -19.33 4.30
N ALA A 166 -2.57 -20.15 3.36
CA ALA A 166 -1.86 -19.80 2.14
C ALA A 166 -2.25 -20.78 1.03
N MET A 167 -1.81 -20.49 -0.20
CA MET A 167 -2.02 -21.35 -1.36
C MET A 167 -0.69 -21.96 -1.83
N ASN A 168 -0.65 -23.29 -1.95
CA ASN A 168 0.51 -23.99 -2.49
C ASN A 168 0.58 -23.90 -4.03
N SER A 169 1.62 -24.47 -4.64
CA SER A 169 1.80 -24.48 -6.10
C SER A 169 0.75 -25.29 -6.86
N GLN A 170 0.04 -26.20 -6.18
CA GLN A 170 -1.08 -26.98 -6.71
C GLN A 170 -2.41 -26.21 -6.67
N GLY A 171 -2.44 -25.00 -6.10
CA GLY A 171 -3.66 -24.21 -5.95
C GLY A 171 -4.54 -24.65 -4.78
N GLU A 172 -3.99 -25.38 -3.82
CA GLU A 172 -4.69 -25.88 -2.65
C GLU A 172 -4.44 -24.97 -1.44
N LEU A 173 -5.46 -24.84 -0.59
CA LEU A 173 -5.36 -24.08 0.65
C LEU A 173 -4.64 -24.91 1.73
N ILE A 174 -3.48 -24.43 2.17
CA ILE A 174 -2.66 -25.05 3.22
C ILE A 174 -2.31 -24.04 4.31
N TYR A 175 -1.78 -24.50 5.45
CA TYR A 175 -1.23 -23.60 6.47
C TYR A 175 0.30 -23.52 6.34
N SER A 176 0.79 -22.32 6.03
CA SER A 176 2.20 -22.03 5.79
C SER A 176 2.76 -21.16 6.91
N GLU A 177 4.00 -21.44 7.31
CA GLU A 177 4.71 -20.70 8.36
C GLU A 177 5.06 -19.29 7.90
N VAL A 178 4.86 -18.29 8.77
CA VAL A 178 5.33 -16.92 8.58
C VAL A 178 6.80 -16.84 8.97
N ILE A 179 7.65 -16.68 7.96
CA ILE A 179 9.11 -16.75 8.10
C ILE A 179 9.77 -15.38 8.23
N ALA A 180 9.11 -14.30 7.79
CA ALA A 180 9.61 -12.94 7.90
C ALA A 180 8.46 -11.91 7.79
N PHE A 181 8.74 -10.67 8.16
CA PHE A 181 7.97 -9.49 7.74
C PHE A 181 8.85 -8.65 6.82
N LEU A 182 8.46 -8.48 5.55
CA LEU A 182 9.21 -7.70 4.56
C LEU A 182 9.12 -6.20 4.81
N ASP A 183 8.01 -5.75 5.39
CA ASP A 183 7.76 -4.39 5.86
C ASP A 183 6.80 -4.47 7.05
N ARG A 184 7.04 -3.63 8.06
CA ARG A 184 6.21 -3.53 9.25
C ARG A 184 6.28 -2.12 9.83
N ALA A 185 5.28 -1.31 9.53
CA ALA A 185 5.15 0.05 10.05
C ALA A 185 3.74 0.25 10.64
N PRO A 186 3.53 -0.06 11.94
CA PRO A 186 2.20 -0.02 12.58
C PRO A 186 1.57 1.38 12.63
N THR A 187 2.40 2.43 12.64
CA THR A 187 1.96 3.82 12.75
C THR A 187 1.86 4.53 11.40
N GLU A 188 2.46 3.98 10.35
CA GLU A 188 2.48 4.60 9.02
C GLU A 188 1.10 4.53 8.37
N ARG A 189 0.72 5.59 7.65
CA ARG A 189 -0.47 5.59 6.78
C ARG A 189 -0.01 5.47 5.33
N ARG A 190 -0.60 4.54 4.59
CA ARG A 190 -0.34 4.36 3.15
C ARG A 190 -1.63 4.25 2.37
N GLN A 191 -1.53 4.48 1.07
CA GLN A 191 -2.63 4.24 0.14
C GLN A 191 -2.81 2.74 -0.08
N PHE A 192 -4.06 2.31 -0.11
CA PHE A 192 -4.47 0.94 -0.38
C PHE A 192 -5.55 0.93 -1.46
N VAL A 193 -5.56 -0.13 -2.25
CA VAL A 193 -6.66 -0.50 -3.14
C VAL A 193 -7.56 -1.44 -2.35
N LYS A 194 -8.85 -1.09 -2.28
CA LYS A 194 -9.93 -1.92 -1.75
C LYS A 194 -10.64 -2.58 -2.93
N LEU A 195 -10.57 -3.90 -3.00
CA LEU A 195 -11.23 -4.73 -4.00
C LEU A 195 -12.42 -5.43 -3.33
N VAL A 196 -13.63 -5.17 -3.83
CA VAL A 196 -14.85 -5.83 -3.35
C VAL A 196 -15.29 -6.84 -4.40
N THR A 197 -15.57 -8.07 -3.96
CA THR A 197 -16.03 -9.13 -4.83
C THR A 197 -17.54 -9.34 -4.74
N GLU A 198 -18.10 -10.00 -5.75
CA GLU A 198 -19.53 -10.33 -5.84
C GLU A 198 -20.01 -11.16 -4.65
N SER A 199 -19.16 -12.02 -4.08
CA SER A 199 -19.48 -12.77 -2.87
C SER A 199 -19.41 -11.99 -1.56
N GLY A 200 -19.12 -10.68 -1.63
CA GLY A 200 -19.02 -9.77 -0.49
C GLY A 200 -17.67 -9.82 0.24
N ARG A 201 -16.63 -10.41 -0.36
CA ARG A 201 -15.27 -10.39 0.22
C ARG A 201 -14.59 -9.09 -0.13
N VAL A 202 -13.74 -8.63 0.78
CA VAL A 202 -13.09 -7.31 0.68
C VAL A 202 -11.61 -7.49 0.93
N LEU A 203 -10.82 -7.40 -0.13
CA LEU A 203 -9.36 -7.44 -0.03
C LEU A 203 -8.82 -6.00 -0.06
N THR A 204 -8.00 -5.64 0.92
CA THR A 204 -7.34 -4.32 0.99
C THR A 204 -5.83 -4.50 0.96
N LEU A 205 -5.16 -3.95 -0.04
CA LEU A 205 -3.71 -4.11 -0.23
C LEU A 205 -3.08 -2.90 -0.93
N THR A 206 -1.75 -2.70 -0.81
CA THR A 206 -1.09 -1.58 -1.48
C THR A 206 -1.18 -1.68 -3.01
N PRO A 207 -1.16 -0.56 -3.76
CA PRO A 207 -1.30 -0.56 -5.22
C PRO A 207 -0.33 -1.48 -5.98
N ALA A 208 0.91 -1.61 -5.50
CA ALA A 208 1.95 -2.48 -6.06
C ALA A 208 1.81 -3.96 -5.69
N HIS A 209 0.86 -4.33 -4.84
CA HIS A 209 0.78 -5.70 -4.34
C HIS A 209 0.16 -6.64 -5.38
N LEU A 210 0.74 -7.84 -5.56
CA LEU A 210 0.31 -8.77 -6.60
C LEU A 210 -0.88 -9.63 -6.17
N VAL A 211 -1.88 -9.70 -7.06
CA VAL A 211 -3.11 -10.49 -6.89
C VAL A 211 -3.21 -11.52 -8.03
N PRO A 212 -3.48 -12.80 -7.74
CA PRO A 212 -3.80 -13.79 -8.76
C PRO A 212 -5.14 -13.47 -9.43
N ILE A 213 -5.17 -13.46 -10.76
CA ILE A 213 -6.38 -13.18 -11.55
C ILE A 213 -6.64 -14.34 -12.48
N LYS A 214 -7.90 -14.70 -12.72
CA LYS A 214 -8.24 -15.77 -13.65
C LYS A 214 -7.72 -15.42 -15.05
N ASP A 215 -7.10 -16.39 -15.72
CA ASP A 215 -6.56 -16.27 -17.09
C ASP A 215 -5.35 -15.32 -17.23
N LYS A 216 -4.87 -14.74 -16.11
CA LYS A 216 -3.58 -14.03 -15.99
C LYS A 216 -2.75 -14.74 -14.90
N SER A 217 -1.43 -14.58 -14.86
CA SER A 217 -0.65 -15.18 -13.78
C SER A 217 -0.91 -14.46 -12.45
N THR A 218 -0.44 -13.22 -12.38
CA THR A 218 -0.55 -12.29 -11.26
C THR A 218 -0.51 -10.88 -11.83
N ILE A 219 -1.23 -9.92 -11.26
CA ILE A 219 -1.12 -8.51 -11.64
C ILE A 219 -1.07 -7.63 -10.40
N PHE A 220 -0.57 -6.39 -10.56
CA PHE A 220 -0.64 -5.38 -9.51
C PHE A 220 -2.09 -5.03 -9.15
N ALA A 221 -2.37 -4.85 -7.86
CA ALA A 221 -3.69 -4.49 -7.36
C ALA A 221 -4.26 -3.22 -7.99
N ALA A 222 -3.41 -2.23 -8.30
CA ALA A 222 -3.83 -1.01 -9.00
C ALA A 222 -4.39 -1.27 -10.40
N ARG A 223 -4.02 -2.39 -11.03
CA ARG A 223 -4.45 -2.78 -12.38
C ARG A 223 -5.62 -3.76 -12.37
N VAL A 224 -6.10 -4.17 -11.20
CA VAL A 224 -7.30 -5.01 -11.09
C VAL A 224 -8.51 -4.15 -11.46
N GLY A 225 -9.22 -4.54 -12.50
CA GLY A 225 -10.42 -3.85 -12.98
C GLY A 225 -11.71 -4.53 -12.52
N ILE A 226 -12.83 -3.81 -12.63
CA ILE A 226 -14.16 -4.39 -12.47
C ILE A 226 -14.36 -5.50 -13.51
N GLY A 227 -14.82 -6.67 -13.07
CA GLY A 227 -15.00 -7.83 -13.92
C GLY A 227 -13.84 -8.82 -13.95
N ASP A 228 -12.64 -8.42 -13.51
CA ASP A 228 -11.58 -9.38 -13.25
C ASP A 228 -12.03 -10.37 -12.17
N LYS A 229 -11.48 -11.59 -12.22
CA LYS A 229 -11.81 -12.65 -11.25
C LYS A 229 -10.61 -12.93 -10.38
N ILE A 230 -10.76 -12.75 -9.07
CA ILE A 230 -9.73 -13.04 -8.06
C ILE A 230 -10.05 -14.33 -7.31
N LEU A 231 -9.05 -14.93 -6.69
CA LEU A 231 -9.19 -16.20 -6.02
C LEU A 231 -9.64 -16.02 -4.56
N VAL A 232 -10.79 -16.58 -4.20
CA VAL A 232 -11.39 -16.45 -2.87
C VAL A 232 -11.61 -17.82 -2.23
N ALA A 233 -11.54 -17.88 -0.90
CA ALA A 233 -11.86 -19.11 -0.18
C ALA A 233 -13.37 -19.24 0.03
N GLU A 234 -13.96 -20.38 -0.31
CA GLU A 234 -15.39 -20.66 -0.17
C GLU A 234 -15.87 -20.59 1.29
N LYS A 235 -17.15 -20.28 1.51
CA LYS A 235 -17.73 -20.34 2.87
C LYS A 235 -17.84 -21.81 3.27
N LYS A 236 -17.68 -22.09 4.57
CA LYS A 236 -17.77 -23.45 5.13
C LYS A 236 -19.13 -24.13 4.91
N GLU A 237 -20.18 -23.38 4.58
CA GLU A 237 -21.51 -23.91 4.25
C GLU A 237 -21.58 -24.53 2.85
N ASP A 238 -20.72 -24.08 1.92
CA ASP A 238 -20.67 -24.55 0.53
C ASP A 238 -19.60 -25.63 0.31
N SER A 239 -18.75 -25.90 1.32
CA SER A 239 -17.62 -26.84 1.17
C SER A 239 -18.12 -28.28 1.08
N SER A 240 -17.97 -28.90 -0.08
CA SER A 240 -18.23 -30.33 -0.27
C SER A 240 -17.25 -31.16 0.56
N PHE A 241 -17.76 -32.20 1.21
CA PHE A 241 -16.98 -33.16 2.00
C PHE A 241 -15.95 -33.86 1.08
N SER A 242 -14.65 -33.59 1.23
CA SER A 242 -13.60 -34.37 0.58
C SER A 242 -13.01 -35.33 1.60
N ILE A 243 -13.34 -36.62 1.49
CA ILE A 243 -12.68 -37.67 2.27
C ILE A 243 -11.32 -37.92 1.61
N MET A 244 -10.24 -37.56 2.30
CA MET A 244 -8.89 -38.01 1.93
C MET A 244 -8.61 -39.28 2.73
N GLU A 245 -8.69 -40.43 2.07
CA GLU A 245 -8.37 -41.72 2.67
C GLU A 245 -6.84 -41.90 2.63
N ASN A 246 -6.17 -41.78 3.78
CA ASN A 246 -4.75 -42.08 3.87
C ASN A 246 -4.58 -43.60 4.06
N THR A 247 -4.33 -44.32 2.96
CA THR A 247 -4.22 -45.79 2.92
C THR A 247 -3.07 -46.34 3.79
N LEU A 248 -2.16 -45.50 4.28
CA LEU A 248 -1.03 -45.93 5.12
C LEU A 248 -1.38 -46.09 6.61
N ASN A 249 -2.35 -45.34 7.13
CA ASN A 249 -2.61 -45.27 8.59
C ASN A 249 -4.05 -45.62 9.00
N ASN A 250 -4.96 -45.88 8.05
CA ASN A 250 -6.37 -46.19 8.35
C ASN A 250 -7.07 -45.15 9.26
N GLU A 251 -6.59 -43.90 9.23
CA GLU A 251 -7.16 -42.76 9.94
C GLU A 251 -7.95 -41.91 8.95
N VAL A 252 -9.27 -41.83 9.18
CA VAL A 252 -10.16 -40.97 8.40
C VAL A 252 -10.07 -39.55 8.97
N TYR A 253 -9.31 -38.68 8.30
CA TYR A 253 -9.34 -37.26 8.60
C TYR A 253 -10.53 -36.62 7.89
N ASN A 254 -11.51 -36.14 8.66
CA ASN A 254 -12.54 -35.22 8.17
C ASN A 254 -11.92 -33.85 7.93
N ALA A 255 -11.05 -33.73 6.92
CA ALA A 255 -10.55 -32.44 6.49
C ALA A 255 -11.66 -31.75 5.70
N ARG A 256 -12.36 -30.79 6.35
CA ARG A 256 -13.11 -29.77 5.62
C ARG A 256 -12.11 -28.91 4.84
N SER A 257 -11.68 -29.40 3.69
CA SER A 257 -10.78 -28.69 2.79
C SER A 257 -11.57 -27.54 2.18
N GLN A 258 -11.37 -26.34 2.74
CA GLN A 258 -12.01 -25.14 2.22
C GLN A 258 -11.45 -24.88 0.82
N ARG A 259 -12.34 -24.95 -0.18
CA ARG A 259 -11.95 -24.82 -1.58
C ARG A 259 -11.72 -23.36 -1.95
N LEU A 260 -10.84 -23.15 -2.91
CA LEU A 260 -10.62 -21.87 -3.55
C LEU A 260 -11.48 -21.81 -4.82
N ARG A 261 -12.12 -20.67 -5.05
CA ARG A 261 -12.88 -20.42 -6.28
C ARG A 261 -12.60 -19.02 -6.82
N TRP A 262 -12.79 -18.86 -8.12
CA TRP A 262 -12.72 -17.56 -8.77
C TRP A 262 -13.98 -16.75 -8.49
N ASP A 263 -13.82 -15.49 -8.11
CA ASP A 263 -14.91 -14.58 -7.79
C ASP A 263 -14.70 -13.23 -8.46
N ARG A 264 -15.79 -12.65 -8.95
CA ARG A 264 -15.74 -11.43 -9.77
C ARG A 264 -15.57 -10.20 -8.90
N VAL A 265 -14.65 -9.31 -9.28
CA VAL A 265 -14.50 -7.98 -8.67
C VAL A 265 -15.61 -7.07 -9.20
N ILE A 266 -16.35 -6.44 -8.28
CA ILE A 266 -17.47 -5.55 -8.58
C ILE A 266 -17.19 -4.09 -8.21
N GLU A 267 -16.22 -3.84 -7.33
CA GLU A 267 -15.82 -2.50 -6.92
C GLU A 267 -14.30 -2.44 -6.72
N THR A 268 -13.69 -1.35 -7.17
CA THR A 268 -12.31 -1.00 -6.89
C THR A 268 -12.28 0.43 -6.37
N ARG A 269 -11.61 0.66 -5.23
CA ARG A 269 -11.52 1.98 -4.60
C ARG A 269 -10.16 2.22 -3.98
N LEU A 270 -9.63 3.43 -4.13
CA LEU A 270 -8.45 3.87 -3.39
C LEU A 270 -8.85 4.43 -2.02
N ILE A 271 -8.18 3.95 -0.98
CA ILE A 271 -8.40 4.39 0.41
C ILE A 271 -7.07 4.65 1.13
N LEU A 272 -7.12 5.43 2.21
CA LEU A 272 -5.97 5.72 3.06
C LEU A 272 -6.12 5.03 4.41
N GLU A 273 -5.27 4.04 4.68
CA GLU A 273 -5.34 3.23 5.90
C GLU A 273 -4.05 3.31 6.71
N LYS A 274 -4.18 3.05 8.02
CA LYS A 274 -3.05 3.01 8.96
C LYS A 274 -2.58 1.57 9.16
N GLY A 275 -1.27 1.43 9.34
CA GLY A 275 -0.61 0.16 9.57
C GLY A 275 -0.21 -0.49 8.26
N VAL A 276 1.06 -0.84 8.14
CA VAL A 276 1.64 -1.43 6.94
C VAL A 276 2.32 -2.72 7.36
N PHE A 277 1.87 -3.85 6.83
CA PHE A 277 2.41 -5.16 7.19
C PHE A 277 2.55 -6.03 5.94
N ALA A 278 3.72 -6.63 5.76
CA ALA A 278 4.03 -7.52 4.65
C ALA A 278 4.57 -8.87 5.18
N PRO A 279 3.72 -9.72 5.78
CA PRO A 279 4.13 -11.05 6.20
C PRO A 279 4.54 -11.91 4.99
N LEU A 280 5.68 -12.57 5.10
CA LEU A 280 6.18 -13.55 4.13
C LEU A 280 5.97 -14.96 4.68
N THR A 281 5.19 -15.76 3.96
CA THR A 281 5.03 -17.18 4.23
C THR A 281 6.07 -18.01 3.47
N THR A 282 6.28 -19.27 3.88
CA THR A 282 7.12 -20.21 3.12
C THR A 282 6.62 -20.38 1.68
N GLU A 283 5.30 -20.47 1.47
CA GLU A 283 4.70 -20.55 0.13
C GLU A 283 4.85 -19.25 -0.69
N GLY A 284 4.95 -18.11 -0.03
CA GLY A 284 4.97 -16.80 -0.70
C GLY A 284 3.60 -16.34 -1.18
N THR A 285 2.52 -16.93 -0.66
CA THR A 285 1.13 -16.49 -0.79
C THR A 285 0.48 -16.39 0.59
N LEU A 286 -0.62 -15.67 0.68
CA LEU A 286 -1.38 -15.51 1.92
C LEU A 286 -2.87 -15.36 1.62
N LEU A 287 -3.70 -16.00 2.44
CA LEU A 287 -5.14 -15.77 2.47
C LEU A 287 -5.46 -14.63 3.45
N VAL A 288 -5.85 -13.48 2.91
CA VAL A 288 -6.21 -12.27 3.67
C VAL A 288 -7.65 -11.91 3.39
N ASP A 289 -8.45 -11.73 4.43
CA ASP A 289 -9.88 -11.41 4.33
C ASP A 289 -10.64 -12.37 3.39
N ASP A 290 -10.28 -13.66 3.47
CA ASP A 290 -10.78 -14.77 2.64
C ASP A 290 -10.48 -14.64 1.13
N VAL A 291 -9.47 -13.85 0.74
CA VAL A 291 -8.97 -13.69 -0.64
C VAL A 291 -7.46 -13.99 -0.70
N ILE A 292 -7.02 -14.70 -1.74
CA ILE A 292 -5.59 -15.01 -1.92
C ILE A 292 -4.87 -13.82 -2.52
N ALA A 293 -3.71 -13.49 -1.94
CA ALA A 293 -2.75 -12.53 -2.45
C ALA A 293 -1.33 -13.12 -2.41
N SER A 294 -0.42 -12.57 -3.22
CA SER A 294 1.00 -12.88 -3.10
C SER A 294 1.56 -12.28 -1.80
N CYS A 295 2.71 -12.77 -1.32
CA CYS A 295 3.52 -12.04 -0.34
C CYS A 295 4.49 -11.03 -0.99
N TYR A 296 4.51 -10.96 -2.33
CA TYR A 296 5.43 -10.15 -3.13
C TYR A 296 4.70 -9.05 -3.91
N ALA A 297 5.46 -8.03 -4.32
CA ALA A 297 4.91 -6.83 -4.97
C ALA A 297 5.82 -6.11 -5.96
N VAL A 298 7.09 -6.47 -6.04
CA VAL A 298 8.03 -5.69 -6.85
C VAL A 298 8.22 -6.27 -8.25
N ILE A 299 7.96 -7.57 -8.42
CA ILE A 299 8.22 -8.26 -9.68
C ILE A 299 6.93 -8.93 -10.13
N ASP A 300 6.51 -8.68 -11.37
CA ASP A 300 5.35 -9.30 -12.04
C ASP A 300 5.49 -10.83 -12.30
N SER A 301 6.29 -11.51 -11.48
CA SER A 301 6.49 -12.95 -11.48
C SER A 301 6.68 -13.43 -10.05
N GLN A 302 5.65 -14.09 -9.51
CA GLN A 302 5.74 -14.76 -8.22
C GLN A 302 6.92 -15.73 -8.18
N THR A 303 7.18 -16.46 -9.27
CA THR A 303 8.29 -17.41 -9.37
C THR A 303 9.64 -16.71 -9.23
N LEU A 304 9.87 -15.59 -9.94
CA LEU A 304 11.14 -14.87 -9.86
C LEU A 304 11.35 -14.24 -8.47
N ALA A 305 10.28 -13.65 -7.90
CA ALA A 305 10.33 -13.16 -6.53
C ALA A 305 10.62 -14.31 -5.56
N HIS A 306 9.94 -15.45 -5.70
CA HIS A 306 10.14 -16.62 -4.86
C HIS A 306 11.60 -17.12 -4.93
N TYR A 307 12.20 -17.20 -6.11
CA TYR A 307 13.61 -17.53 -6.29
C TYR A 307 14.55 -16.52 -5.63
N SER A 308 14.28 -15.22 -5.76
CA SER A 308 15.11 -14.18 -5.13
C SER A 308 15.12 -14.26 -3.60
N PHE A 309 14.06 -14.79 -2.98
CA PHE A 309 13.97 -14.98 -1.54
C PHE A 309 14.44 -16.37 -1.05
N LEU A 310 14.96 -17.24 -1.93
CA LEU A 310 15.50 -18.55 -1.54
C LEU A 310 16.59 -18.49 -0.46
N PRO A 311 17.57 -17.58 -0.50
CA PRO A 311 18.60 -17.53 0.55
C PRO A 311 18.01 -17.30 1.94
N LEU A 312 17.01 -16.41 2.05
CA LEU A 312 16.29 -16.14 3.30
C LEU A 312 15.52 -17.39 3.78
N ARG A 313 14.87 -18.12 2.86
CA ARG A 313 14.15 -19.36 3.17
C ARG A 313 15.08 -20.46 3.66
N ILE A 314 16.22 -20.66 3.00
CA ILE A 314 17.22 -21.67 3.37
C ILE A 314 17.76 -21.36 4.76
N TRP A 315 18.08 -20.09 5.05
CA TRP A 315 18.58 -19.70 6.37
C TRP A 315 17.59 -20.04 7.49
N ASN A 316 16.31 -19.69 7.32
CA ASN A 316 15.27 -19.99 8.31
C ASN A 316 14.97 -21.50 8.42
N SER A 317 15.04 -22.23 7.31
CA SER A 317 14.91 -23.70 7.31
C SER A 317 16.09 -24.39 7.99
N LEU A 318 17.28 -23.78 7.98
CA LEU A 318 18.46 -24.30 8.68
C LEU A 318 18.39 -23.96 10.18
N GLU A 319 17.98 -22.76 10.57
CA GLU A 319 17.77 -22.42 11.98
C GLU A 319 16.77 -23.36 12.66
N SER A 320 15.63 -23.65 12.00
CA SER A 320 14.66 -24.62 12.53
C SER A 320 15.21 -26.05 12.61
N PHE A 321 16.20 -26.41 11.77
CA PHE A 321 16.89 -27.70 11.80
C PHE A 321 17.97 -27.79 12.89
N PHE A 322 18.73 -26.70 13.14
CA PHE A 322 19.76 -26.65 14.18
C PHE A 322 19.17 -26.53 15.59
N VAL A 323 18.05 -25.83 15.76
CA VAL A 323 17.35 -25.74 17.05
C VAL A 323 16.62 -27.05 17.41
N ARG A 324 16.25 -27.89 16.42
CA ARG A 324 15.58 -29.19 16.62
C ARG A 324 16.50 -30.41 16.75
N ARG A 325 17.82 -30.26 16.89
CA ARG A 325 18.70 -31.39 17.17
C ARG A 325 18.85 -31.56 18.70
N PRO A 326 18.10 -32.45 19.37
CA PRO A 326 18.36 -32.71 20.78
C PRO A 326 19.73 -33.36 20.90
N SER A 327 20.52 -32.86 21.84
CA SER A 327 21.81 -33.40 22.27
C SER A 327 21.63 -34.80 22.86
N SER A 328 21.42 -35.80 22.03
CA SER A 328 21.43 -37.21 22.43
C SER A 328 22.88 -37.67 22.61
N ALA A 329 23.52 -37.19 23.67
CA ALA A 329 24.77 -37.72 24.21
C ALA A 329 24.97 -37.27 25.67
N ARG A 330 24.17 -37.83 26.59
CA ARG A 330 24.55 -38.10 27.99
C ARG A 330 23.47 -38.96 28.68
N ARG A 331 23.64 -40.28 28.60
CA ARG A 331 23.31 -41.22 29.70
C ARG A 331 24.27 -40.87 30.85
N THR A 332 23.96 -40.87 32.15
CA THR A 332 23.12 -41.77 32.96
C THR A 332 23.12 -41.26 34.43
N ILE A 333 22.10 -41.63 35.23
CA ILE A 333 22.05 -41.74 36.74
C ILE A 333 21.93 -40.36 37.47
N ASP A 334 21.04 -40.05 38.42
CA ASP A 334 20.21 -40.80 39.39
C ASP A 334 19.09 -39.94 40.04
N VAL A 335 18.09 -40.65 40.62
CA VAL A 335 17.28 -40.40 41.86
C VAL A 335 16.20 -39.30 41.98
N ASP A 336 14.96 -39.81 42.20
CA ASP A 336 13.77 -39.32 42.95
C ASP A 336 13.81 -37.99 43.75
N ARG A 337 12.77 -37.14 43.56
CA ARG A 337 11.72 -36.75 44.57
C ARG A 337 10.83 -35.56 44.10
N PRO A 338 9.65 -35.31 44.75
CA PRO A 338 8.40 -34.98 44.06
C PRO A 338 7.97 -33.49 44.08
N ASP A 339 6.92 -33.25 43.29
CA ASP A 339 5.97 -32.13 43.25
C ASP A 339 6.08 -31.04 44.32
N ILE A 340 6.36 -29.81 43.88
CA ILE A 340 5.92 -28.59 44.54
C ILE A 340 5.18 -27.72 43.53
N ARG A 341 3.87 -27.67 43.74
CA ARG A 341 2.90 -26.74 43.19
C ARG A 341 3.30 -25.30 43.55
N GLN A 342 3.71 -24.49 42.57
CA GLN A 342 3.73 -23.03 42.71
C GLN A 342 3.02 -22.37 41.52
N GLN A 343 1.81 -21.90 41.80
CA GLN A 343 1.16 -20.82 41.05
C GLN A 343 2.08 -19.59 41.07
N ARG A 344 2.56 -19.14 39.91
CA ARG A 344 3.10 -17.80 39.72
C ARG A 344 2.54 -17.18 38.45
N THR A 345 1.48 -16.40 38.67
CA THR A 345 1.18 -15.09 38.06
C THR A 345 1.69 -14.84 36.63
N ASN A 346 0.76 -14.91 35.69
CA ASN A 346 0.83 -14.34 34.35
C ASN A 346 1.00 -12.81 34.44
N ASN A 347 2.22 -12.29 34.27
CA ASN A 347 2.45 -10.86 34.03
C ASN A 347 3.74 -10.57 33.23
N GLU A 348 4.54 -11.59 32.86
CA GLU A 348 5.82 -11.40 32.15
C GLU A 348 5.74 -11.65 30.63
N THR A 349 4.70 -12.31 30.13
CA THR A 349 4.56 -12.64 28.70
C THR A 349 4.29 -11.41 27.82
N THR A 350 3.54 -10.43 28.32
CA THR A 350 3.18 -9.23 27.55
C THR A 350 4.38 -8.30 27.30
N ASN A 351 5.30 -8.19 28.26
CA ASN A 351 6.49 -7.34 28.13
C ASN A 351 7.54 -7.92 27.17
N ILE A 352 7.63 -9.25 27.04
CA ILE A 352 8.54 -9.91 26.10
C ILE A 352 8.01 -9.80 24.68
N ASP A 353 6.71 -10.02 24.47
CA ASP A 353 6.06 -9.91 23.16
C ASP A 353 6.11 -8.49 22.59
N HIS A 354 5.96 -7.47 23.44
CA HIS A 354 6.14 -6.07 23.03
C HIS A 354 7.59 -5.76 22.62
N LYS A 355 8.60 -6.27 23.35
CA LYS A 355 10.02 -6.04 23.04
C LYS A 355 10.49 -6.76 21.78
N VAL A 356 9.94 -7.94 21.49
CA VAL A 356 10.23 -8.68 20.25
C VAL A 356 9.56 -7.99 19.06
N ASN A 357 8.35 -7.45 19.22
CA ASN A 357 7.64 -6.75 18.15
C ASN A 357 8.27 -5.40 17.75
N GLU A 358 8.86 -4.65 18.69
CA GLU A 358 9.61 -3.42 18.38
C GLU A 358 10.88 -3.69 17.55
N LYS A 359 11.46 -4.89 17.63
CA LYS A 359 12.73 -5.22 16.96
C LYS A 359 12.63 -5.31 15.42
N TYR A 360 11.41 -5.39 14.88
CA TYR A 360 11.16 -5.61 13.45
C TYR A 360 10.33 -4.50 12.82
N THR A 361 10.51 -3.24 13.23
CA THR A 361 9.86 -2.10 12.56
C THR A 361 10.65 -1.64 11.34
N GLY A 362 9.95 -1.35 10.25
CA GLY A 362 10.52 -0.91 8.97
C GLY A 362 10.65 -2.05 7.96
N VAL A 363 11.35 -1.76 6.87
CA VAL A 363 11.56 -2.68 5.75
C VAL A 363 12.70 -3.62 6.10
N HIS A 364 12.50 -4.93 5.91
CA HIS A 364 13.53 -5.93 6.18
C HIS A 364 14.78 -5.68 5.33
N TRP A 365 15.97 -5.76 5.93
CA TRP A 365 17.24 -5.42 5.25
C TRP A 365 17.41 -6.15 3.91
N TYR A 366 17.07 -7.44 3.88
CA TYR A 366 17.18 -8.26 2.68
C TYR A 366 16.15 -7.88 1.61
N ALA A 367 14.93 -7.52 2.03
CA ALA A 367 13.91 -7.02 1.11
C ALA A 367 14.34 -5.68 0.50
N SER A 368 14.86 -4.78 1.34
CA SER A 368 15.42 -3.49 0.90
C SER A 368 16.56 -3.67 -0.10
N PHE A 369 17.49 -4.60 0.15
CA PHE A 369 18.56 -4.94 -0.80
C PHE A 369 17.99 -5.43 -2.14
N LEU A 370 17.05 -6.38 -2.11
CA LEU A 370 16.45 -6.93 -3.32
C LEU A 370 15.66 -5.89 -4.11
N TYR A 371 14.92 -5.00 -3.44
CA TYR A 371 14.15 -3.94 -4.12
C TYR A 371 15.06 -2.92 -4.81
N ASN A 372 16.15 -2.51 -4.15
CA ASN A 372 17.15 -1.64 -4.76
C ASN A 372 17.84 -2.32 -5.95
N PHE A 373 18.21 -3.59 -5.81
CA PHE A 373 18.83 -4.37 -6.89
C PHE A 373 17.87 -4.56 -8.08
N ALA A 374 16.62 -4.94 -7.82
CA ALA A 374 15.58 -5.10 -8.83
C ALA A 374 15.35 -3.82 -9.63
N SER A 375 15.31 -2.66 -8.95
CA SER A 375 15.16 -1.36 -9.62
C SER A 375 16.33 -0.98 -10.55
N SER A 376 17.50 -1.60 -10.35
CA SER A 376 18.69 -1.36 -11.16
C SER A 376 18.84 -2.32 -12.34
N VAL A 377 18.25 -3.52 -12.24
CA VAL A 377 18.51 -4.63 -13.17
C VAL A 377 17.29 -5.01 -14.02
N LEU A 378 16.08 -4.91 -13.46
CA LEU A 378 14.86 -5.33 -14.17
C LEU A 378 14.33 -4.23 -15.10
N PRO A 379 13.78 -4.61 -16.27
CA PRO A 379 13.15 -3.65 -17.16
C PRO A 379 11.91 -3.01 -16.50
N ARG A 380 11.68 -1.73 -16.82
CA ARG A 380 10.65 -0.89 -16.16
C ARG A 380 9.22 -1.45 -16.27
N ASN A 381 8.93 -2.24 -17.29
CA ASN A 381 7.61 -2.85 -17.47
C ASN A 381 7.29 -3.94 -16.43
N MET A 382 8.29 -4.52 -15.79
CA MET A 382 8.14 -5.55 -14.74
C MET A 382 8.03 -4.97 -13.33
N LEU A 383 8.34 -3.68 -13.18
CA LEU A 383 8.32 -2.96 -11.91
C LEU A 383 7.03 -2.12 -11.83
N TYR A 384 6.52 -1.96 -10.63
CA TYR A 384 5.46 -1.00 -10.36
C TYR A 384 6.04 0.42 -10.48
N ASN A 385 5.69 1.14 -11.55
CA ASN A 385 6.14 2.51 -11.83
C ASN A 385 4.99 3.50 -11.73
#